data_AF-A0A9D8SGT0-F1
#
_entry.id   AF-A0A9D8SGT0-F1
#
_cell.length_a   1.000
_cell.length_b   1.000
_cell.length_c   1.000
_cell.angle_alpha   90.00
_cell.angle_beta   90.00
_cell.angle_gamma   90.00
#
_symmetry.space_group_name_H-M   'P 1'
#
loop_
_entity.id
_entity.type
_entity.pdbx_description
1 polymer ?
#
loop_
_entity_poly.entity_id
_entity_poly.type
_entity_poly.pdbx_seq_one_letter_code
_entity_poly.pdbx_strand_id
1 'polypeptide(L)'
;MIELSEQEVLRRKSLTALRELGIEPYPAEMYDVTATAAEISENLTEENKEQFAQVRIAGRIMSRRIMGSASFFELQDHTGRIQVYIRRDDICPEGDTTLYNTVFKKLLDIGDFVGVEGFAFITNSGEKSVHCQKLTVISKSIRPLPIVKEKDGKQFDALTDPEVRYRQRYVDLVVNPHVREVFVKRAKIMATMREFFNSHGYIEVETPILQPIPGGASARP
;
A
#
# COMPACT_ATOMS: atom_id res chain seq x y z
N MET A 1 29.48 -4.18 9.26
CA MET A 1 28.46 -3.27 8.70
C MET A 1 27.68 -4.03 7.65
N ILE A 2 26.35 -3.99 7.66
CA ILE A 2 25.55 -4.57 6.58
C ILE A 2 25.80 -3.70 5.34
N GLU A 3 26.33 -4.30 4.28
CA GLU A 3 26.55 -3.64 3.01
C GLU A 3 25.20 -3.34 2.36
N LEU A 4 24.92 -2.07 2.08
CA LEU A 4 23.67 -1.63 1.50
C LEU A 4 23.72 -1.77 -0.03
N SER A 5 22.59 -2.17 -0.63
CA SER A 5 22.47 -2.12 -2.09
C SER A 5 22.52 -0.69 -2.63
N GLU A 6 22.88 -0.52 -3.90
CA GLU A 6 22.89 0.80 -4.56
C GLU A 6 21.53 1.51 -4.48
N GLN A 7 20.43 0.76 -4.63
CA GLN A 7 19.08 1.31 -4.51
C GLN A 7 18.76 1.77 -3.09
N GLU A 8 19.23 1.05 -2.07
CA GLU A 8 19.08 1.43 -0.67
C GLU A 8 19.86 2.71 -0.33
N VAL A 9 21.06 2.87 -0.90
CA VAL A 9 21.86 4.09 -0.77
C VAL A 9 21.14 5.26 -1.46
N LEU A 10 20.65 5.07 -2.69
CA LEU A 10 19.91 6.10 -3.41
C LEU A 10 18.65 6.54 -2.67
N ARG A 11 17.84 5.60 -2.17
CA ARG A 11 16.62 5.92 -1.42
C ARG A 11 16.89 6.71 -0.13
N ARG A 12 18.02 6.46 0.54
CA ARG A 12 18.45 7.24 1.72
C ARG A 12 18.94 8.64 1.34
N LYS A 13 19.55 8.81 0.16
CA LYS A 13 19.84 10.14 -0.39
C LYS A 13 18.54 10.88 -0.69
N SER A 14 17.57 10.23 -1.32
CA SER A 14 16.25 10.83 -1.57
C SER A 14 15.53 11.21 -0.28
N LEU A 15 15.62 10.38 0.77
CA LEU A 15 15.10 10.69 2.10
C LEU A 15 15.71 11.97 2.68
N THR A 16 17.02 12.15 2.53
CA THR A 16 17.73 13.34 3.01
C THR A 16 17.30 14.57 2.21
N ALA A 17 17.24 14.45 0.89
CA ALA A 17 16.78 15.53 0.01
C ALA A 17 15.33 15.97 0.30
N LEU A 18 14.43 15.05 0.68
CA LEU A 18 13.07 15.41 1.11
C LEU A 18 13.10 16.36 2.32
N ARG A 19 13.92 16.03 3.33
CA ARG A 19 14.07 16.87 4.53
C ARG A 19 14.70 18.23 4.24
N GLU A 20 15.69 18.27 3.35
CA GLU A 20 16.31 19.53 2.89
C GLU A 20 15.31 20.45 2.17
N LEU A 21 14.31 19.87 1.50
CA LEU A 21 13.19 20.59 0.91
C LEU A 21 12.09 20.95 1.92
N GLY A 22 12.29 20.71 3.22
CA GLY A 22 11.30 20.97 4.27
C GLY A 22 10.13 19.98 4.31
N ILE A 23 10.22 18.86 3.58
CA ILE A 23 9.19 17.82 3.56
C ILE A 23 9.58 16.74 4.56
N GLU A 24 8.78 16.56 5.62
CA GLU A 24 8.97 15.46 6.55
C GLU A 24 8.58 14.14 5.88
N PRO A 25 9.52 13.19 5.64
CA PRO A 25 9.22 11.91 5.01
C PRO A 25 8.46 10.92 5.92
N TYR A 26 8.38 11.19 7.22
CA TYR A 26 7.68 10.40 8.23
C TYR A 26 6.86 11.31 9.18
N PRO A 27 5.82 11.99 8.68
CA PRO A 27 5.03 12.90 9.50
C PRO A 27 4.37 12.14 10.66
N ALA A 28 4.32 12.78 11.82
CA ALA A 28 3.64 12.24 13.00
C ALA A 28 2.11 12.37 12.92
N GLU A 29 1.64 13.34 12.13
CA GLU A 29 0.22 13.60 11.94
C GLU A 29 -0.47 12.46 11.20
N MET A 30 -1.67 12.09 11.66
CA MET A 30 -2.51 11.14 10.96
C MET A 30 -2.99 11.77 9.65
N TYR A 31 -2.87 11.01 8.56
CA TYR A 31 -3.50 11.38 7.30
C TYR A 31 -4.94 10.87 7.28
N ASP A 32 -5.92 11.77 7.27
CA ASP A 32 -7.33 11.35 7.22
C ASP A 32 -7.69 10.82 5.83
N VAL A 33 -8.26 9.63 5.80
CA VAL A 33 -8.76 8.98 4.59
C VAL A 33 -10.29 9.11 4.56
N THR A 34 -10.85 9.56 3.44
CA THR A 34 -12.31 9.70 3.26
C THR A 34 -12.91 8.68 2.30
N ALA A 35 -12.07 8.00 1.52
CA ALA A 35 -12.49 6.94 0.61
C ALA A 35 -11.39 5.89 0.45
N THR A 36 -11.77 4.68 0.09
CA THR A 36 -10.82 3.60 -0.25
C THR A 36 -10.80 3.31 -1.75
N ALA A 37 -9.75 2.62 -2.22
CA ALA A 37 -9.60 2.24 -3.62
C ALA A 37 -10.79 1.39 -4.09
N ALA A 38 -11.19 0.39 -3.30
CA ALA A 38 -12.36 -0.44 -3.60
C ALA A 38 -13.64 0.38 -3.68
N GLU A 39 -13.91 1.26 -2.69
CA GLU A 39 -15.12 2.08 -2.66
C GLU A 39 -15.29 2.91 -3.94
N ILE A 40 -14.21 3.56 -4.41
CA ILE A 40 -14.24 4.34 -5.64
C ILE A 40 -14.39 3.39 -6.85
N SER A 41 -13.59 2.33 -6.91
CA SER A 41 -13.58 1.42 -8.06
C SER A 41 -14.89 0.65 -8.25
N GLU A 42 -15.61 0.35 -7.18
CA GLU A 42 -16.87 -0.40 -7.21
C GLU A 42 -18.05 0.55 -7.42
N ASN A 43 -18.07 1.68 -6.71
CA ASN A 43 -19.28 2.51 -6.63
C ASN A 43 -19.29 3.72 -7.57
N LEU A 44 -18.15 4.20 -8.09
CA LEU A 44 -18.14 5.37 -8.98
C LEU A 44 -18.89 5.08 -10.30
N THR A 45 -19.88 5.89 -10.61
CA THR A 45 -20.61 5.93 -11.89
C THR A 45 -20.69 7.37 -12.40
N GLU A 46 -21.15 7.59 -13.62
CA GLU A 46 -21.33 8.94 -14.16
C GLU A 46 -22.35 9.77 -13.35
N GLU A 47 -23.37 9.11 -12.81
CA GLU A 47 -24.48 9.73 -12.09
C GLU A 47 -24.12 10.15 -10.66
N ASN A 48 -23.11 9.53 -10.04
CA ASN A 48 -22.73 9.78 -8.65
C ASN A 48 -21.36 10.42 -8.46
N LYS A 49 -20.73 10.92 -9.54
CA LYS A 49 -19.42 11.58 -9.49
C LYS A 49 -19.32 12.67 -8.43
N GLU A 50 -20.41 13.40 -8.19
CA GLU A 50 -20.46 14.45 -7.18
C GLU A 50 -20.17 13.93 -5.76
N GLN A 51 -20.52 12.68 -5.45
CA GLN A 51 -20.23 12.05 -4.16
C GLN A 51 -18.74 11.79 -3.95
N PHE A 52 -17.98 11.72 -5.06
CA PHE A 52 -16.53 11.52 -5.07
C PHE A 52 -15.77 12.76 -5.56
N ALA A 53 -16.39 13.94 -5.48
CA ALA A 53 -15.78 15.21 -5.87
C ALA A 53 -14.66 15.66 -4.91
N GLN A 54 -14.63 15.12 -3.69
CA GLN A 54 -13.57 15.36 -2.71
C GLN A 54 -13.23 14.07 -1.98
N VAL A 55 -12.19 13.40 -2.47
CA VAL A 55 -11.66 12.17 -1.88
C VAL A 55 -10.25 12.38 -1.37
N ARG A 56 -9.96 11.80 -0.20
CA ARG A 56 -8.62 11.67 0.37
C ARG A 56 -8.33 10.19 0.47
N ILE A 57 -7.39 9.71 -0.32
CA ILE A 57 -6.95 8.31 -0.34
C ILE A 57 -5.50 8.23 0.09
N ALA A 58 -5.11 7.15 0.75
CA ALA A 58 -3.71 6.93 1.15
C ALA A 58 -3.31 5.49 0.89
N GLY A 59 -2.09 5.30 0.41
CA GLY A 59 -1.61 3.97 0.08
C GLY A 59 -0.21 3.98 -0.47
N ARG A 60 0.21 2.81 -0.93
CA ARG A 60 1.55 2.54 -1.45
C ARG A 60 1.59 2.74 -2.96
N ILE A 61 2.62 3.43 -3.46
CA ILE A 61 2.88 3.52 -4.90
C ILE A 61 3.32 2.15 -5.41
N MET A 62 2.55 1.54 -6.31
CA MET A 62 2.87 0.22 -6.88
C MET A 62 3.51 0.32 -8.27
N SER A 63 3.13 1.32 -9.04
CA SER A 63 3.70 1.61 -10.36
C SER A 63 3.64 3.11 -10.63
N ARG A 64 4.47 3.61 -11.54
CA ARG A 64 4.43 5.00 -12.00
C ARG A 64 4.85 5.13 -13.46
N ARG A 65 4.14 5.96 -14.21
CA ARG A 65 4.41 6.30 -15.60
C ARG A 65 4.47 7.82 -15.74
N ILE A 66 5.66 8.34 -16.02
CA ILE A 66 5.91 9.78 -16.16
C ILE A 66 5.77 10.20 -17.61
N MET A 67 4.96 11.21 -17.88
CA MET A 67 4.62 11.72 -19.22
C MET A 67 4.81 13.24 -19.29
N GLY A 68 6.06 13.70 -19.15
CA GLY A 68 6.37 15.12 -19.17
C GLY A 68 5.89 15.87 -17.92
N SER A 69 4.80 16.65 -18.07
CA SER A 69 4.13 17.43 -17.02
C SER A 69 2.93 16.72 -16.37
N ALA A 70 2.57 15.54 -16.86
CA ALA A 70 1.56 14.68 -16.25
C ALA A 70 2.12 13.29 -15.98
N SER A 71 1.50 12.54 -15.08
CA SER A 71 1.87 11.17 -14.77
C SER A 71 0.66 10.38 -14.31
N PHE A 72 0.76 9.08 -14.46
CA PHE A 72 -0.15 8.11 -13.85
C PHE A 72 0.64 7.28 -12.86
N PHE A 73 0.08 6.96 -11.72
CA PHE A 73 0.65 5.98 -10.79
C PHE A 73 -0.46 5.15 -10.18
N GLU A 74 -0.15 3.92 -9.82
CA GLU A 74 -1.09 3.03 -9.14
C GLU A 74 -0.87 3.13 -7.63
N LEU A 75 -1.93 3.45 -6.89
CA LEU A 75 -1.94 3.50 -5.44
C LEU A 75 -2.66 2.25 -4.91
N GLN A 76 -1.98 1.50 -4.03
CA GLN A 76 -2.53 0.35 -3.34
C GLN A 76 -2.80 0.69 -1.87
N ASP A 77 -4.05 0.61 -1.46
CA ASP A 77 -4.44 0.70 -0.05
C ASP A 77 -4.78 -0.70 0.50
N HIS A 78 -5.49 -0.74 1.62
CA HIS A 78 -5.92 -1.99 2.22
C HIS A 78 -7.17 -2.60 1.55
N THR A 79 -7.85 -1.94 0.64
CA THR A 79 -9.03 -2.53 -0.04
C THR A 79 -8.71 -2.94 -1.47
N GLY A 80 -7.79 -2.25 -2.15
CA GLY A 80 -7.44 -2.59 -3.52
C GLY A 80 -6.36 -1.70 -4.12
N ARG A 81 -6.42 -1.56 -5.45
CA ARG A 81 -5.55 -0.70 -6.25
C ARG A 81 -6.42 0.27 -7.03
N ILE A 82 -5.94 1.50 -7.18
CA ILE A 82 -6.60 2.52 -7.99
C ILE A 82 -5.56 3.35 -8.74
N GLN A 83 -5.89 3.73 -9.96
CA GLN A 83 -5.06 4.64 -10.75
C GLN A 83 -5.23 6.08 -10.22
N VAL A 84 -4.11 6.78 -10.12
CA VAL A 84 -4.06 8.20 -9.79
C VAL A 84 -3.43 8.95 -10.95
N TYR A 85 -4.16 9.93 -11.46
CA TYR A 85 -3.66 10.92 -12.41
C TYR A 85 -3.10 12.12 -11.64
N ILE A 86 -1.89 12.54 -11.98
CA ILE A 86 -1.25 13.69 -11.34
C ILE A 86 -0.64 14.59 -12.40
N ARG A 87 -1.00 15.87 -12.37
CA ARG A 87 -0.48 16.90 -13.28
C ARG A 87 0.21 17.98 -12.48
N ARG A 88 1.38 18.40 -12.98
CA ARG A 88 2.24 19.40 -12.33
C ARG A 88 1.46 20.65 -11.91
N ASP A 89 0.72 21.22 -12.85
CA ASP A 89 0.05 22.51 -12.67
C ASP A 89 -1.11 22.42 -11.66
N ASP A 90 -1.66 21.22 -11.42
CA ASP A 90 -2.75 21.01 -10.46
C ASP A 90 -2.25 20.90 -9.02
N ILE A 91 -1.09 20.29 -8.81
CA ILE A 91 -0.48 20.14 -7.48
C ILE A 91 0.49 21.27 -7.12
N CYS A 92 0.80 22.15 -8.09
CA CYS A 92 1.71 23.29 -7.94
C CYS A 92 1.03 24.60 -8.38
N PRO A 93 -0.15 24.98 -7.82
CA PRO A 93 -0.93 26.12 -8.30
C PRO A 93 -0.20 27.46 -8.15
N GLU A 94 0.73 27.57 -7.19
CA GLU A 94 1.53 28.77 -6.92
C GLU A 94 2.77 28.89 -7.84
N GLY A 95 2.94 27.96 -8.79
CA GLY A 95 4.00 27.98 -9.79
C GLY A 95 5.32 27.34 -9.36
N ASP A 96 5.54 27.06 -8.07
CA ASP A 96 6.68 26.25 -7.64
C ASP A 96 6.49 24.77 -8.03
N THR A 97 7.18 24.37 -9.10
CA THR A 97 7.08 23.02 -9.64
C THR A 97 7.86 21.96 -8.86
N THR A 98 8.49 22.31 -7.73
CA THR A 98 9.36 21.41 -6.94
C THR A 98 8.64 20.15 -6.48
N LEU A 99 7.39 20.26 -6.03
CA LEU A 99 6.58 19.12 -5.57
C LEU A 99 6.40 18.06 -6.68
N TYR A 100 6.24 18.50 -7.93
CA TYR A 100 6.11 17.55 -9.04
C TYR A 100 7.46 17.12 -9.62
N ASN A 101 8.29 18.09 -10.03
CA ASN A 101 9.50 17.85 -10.82
C ASN A 101 10.62 17.21 -10.00
N THR A 102 10.68 17.49 -8.71
CA THR A 102 11.70 16.97 -7.80
C THR A 102 11.10 15.88 -6.94
N VAL A 103 10.08 16.20 -6.13
CA VAL A 103 9.55 15.26 -5.13
C VAL A 103 8.91 14.05 -5.80
N PHE A 104 7.84 14.23 -6.58
CA PHE A 104 7.14 13.11 -7.21
C PHE A 104 7.99 12.37 -8.26
N LYS A 105 8.64 13.11 -9.18
CA LYS A 105 9.38 12.48 -10.30
C LYS A 105 10.73 11.87 -9.90
N LYS A 106 11.44 12.41 -8.90
CA LYS A 106 12.82 12.01 -8.60
C LYS A 106 13.01 11.44 -7.20
N LEU A 107 12.29 11.93 -6.19
CA LEU A 107 12.51 11.52 -4.78
C LEU A 107 11.57 10.41 -4.32
N LEU A 108 10.35 10.35 -4.87
CA LEU A 108 9.41 9.26 -4.64
C LEU A 108 9.68 8.07 -5.55
N ASP A 109 9.38 6.87 -5.07
CA ASP A 109 9.63 5.59 -5.71
C ASP A 109 8.48 4.60 -5.46
N ILE A 110 8.47 3.51 -6.24
CA ILE A 110 7.63 2.33 -5.96
C ILE A 110 7.91 1.85 -4.52
N GLY A 111 6.84 1.61 -3.77
CA GLY A 111 6.88 1.21 -2.38
C GLY A 111 6.70 2.36 -1.40
N ASP A 112 6.82 3.63 -1.79
CA ASP A 112 6.57 4.75 -0.88
C ASP A 112 5.07 4.86 -0.56
N PHE A 113 4.74 5.35 0.63
CA PHE A 113 3.37 5.68 1.01
C PHE A 113 3.11 7.16 0.79
N VAL A 114 1.99 7.46 0.13
CA VAL A 114 1.53 8.81 -0.15
C VAL A 114 0.05 8.95 0.15
N GLY A 115 -0.33 10.16 0.51
CA GLY A 115 -1.70 10.63 0.56
C GLY A 115 -2.02 11.45 -0.69
N VAL A 116 -3.22 11.28 -1.22
CA VAL A 116 -3.72 11.97 -2.41
C VAL A 116 -5.07 12.57 -2.08
N GLU A 117 -5.19 13.89 -2.21
CA GLU A 117 -6.47 14.58 -2.21
C GLU A 117 -6.84 15.03 -3.62
N GLY A 118 -8.11 14.92 -3.96
CA GLY A 118 -8.64 15.36 -5.24
C GLY A 118 -10.03 14.81 -5.50
N PHE A 119 -10.34 14.44 -6.74
CA PHE A 119 -11.66 13.95 -7.14
C PHE A 119 -11.57 12.67 -7.97
N ALA A 120 -12.55 11.78 -7.83
CA ALA A 120 -12.63 10.59 -8.66
C ALA A 120 -13.27 10.90 -10.02
N PHE A 121 -12.80 10.24 -11.07
CA PHE A 121 -13.30 10.40 -12.43
C PHE A 121 -13.13 9.11 -13.24
N ILE A 122 -13.82 9.03 -14.37
CA ILE A 122 -13.69 7.95 -15.33
C ILE A 122 -12.90 8.49 -16.51
N THR A 123 -11.78 7.83 -16.84
CA THR A 123 -10.94 8.18 -18.00
C THR A 123 -11.64 7.84 -19.31
N ASN A 124 -11.15 8.35 -20.44
CA ASN A 124 -11.68 8.02 -21.77
C ASN A 124 -11.58 6.52 -22.11
N SER A 125 -10.67 5.77 -21.46
CA SER A 125 -10.56 4.32 -21.59
C SER A 125 -11.53 3.55 -20.68
N GLY A 126 -12.36 4.24 -19.91
CA GLY A 126 -13.32 3.65 -18.96
C GLY A 126 -12.73 3.29 -17.60
N GLU A 127 -11.46 3.61 -17.35
CA GLU A 127 -10.80 3.30 -16.07
C GLU A 127 -11.15 4.35 -15.01
N LYS A 128 -11.68 3.90 -13.87
CA LYS A 128 -11.96 4.73 -12.70
C LYS A 128 -10.66 5.14 -12.02
N SER A 129 -10.43 6.43 -11.87
CA SER A 129 -9.17 7.02 -11.43
C SER A 129 -9.42 8.18 -10.46
N VAL A 130 -8.39 8.58 -9.71
CA VAL A 130 -8.40 9.81 -8.89
C VAL A 130 -7.51 10.87 -9.52
N HIS A 131 -8.05 12.06 -9.74
CA HIS A 131 -7.30 13.23 -10.18
C HIS A 131 -6.69 13.92 -8.95
N CYS A 132 -5.38 13.85 -8.81
CA CYS A 132 -4.63 14.41 -7.69
C CYS A 132 -4.53 15.93 -7.80
N GLN A 133 -5.01 16.62 -6.75
CA GLN A 133 -4.87 18.06 -6.55
C GLN A 133 -3.87 18.37 -5.43
N LYS A 134 -3.68 17.46 -4.48
CA LYS A 134 -2.67 17.57 -3.42
C LYS A 134 -2.01 16.23 -3.16
N LEU A 135 -0.69 16.23 -3.16
CA LEU A 135 0.14 15.06 -2.84
C LEU A 135 0.80 15.27 -1.49
N THR A 136 0.69 14.28 -0.60
CA THR A 136 1.34 14.27 0.72
C THR A 136 2.26 13.07 0.84
N VAL A 137 3.50 13.27 1.30
CA VAL A 137 4.43 12.16 1.59
C VAL A 137 4.11 11.62 2.99
N ILE A 138 3.81 10.33 3.11
CA ILE A 138 3.47 9.69 4.39
C ILE A 138 4.62 8.82 4.90
N SER A 139 5.26 8.06 4.02
CA SER A 139 6.39 7.23 4.42
C SER A 139 7.31 6.93 3.24
N LYS A 140 8.55 7.40 3.32
CA LYS A 140 9.59 7.04 2.36
C LYS A 140 10.09 5.62 2.61
N SER A 141 9.95 4.73 1.63
CA SER A 141 10.49 3.37 1.70
C SER A 141 11.97 3.37 1.34
N ILE A 142 12.82 3.00 2.30
CA ILE A 142 14.29 2.92 2.12
C ILE A 142 14.78 1.60 1.55
N ARG A 143 13.92 0.56 1.56
CA ARG A 143 14.16 -0.73 0.92
C ARG A 143 13.24 -0.85 -0.30
N PRO A 144 13.77 -1.23 -1.47
CA PRO A 144 12.95 -1.43 -2.65
C PRO A 144 12.01 -2.63 -2.47
N LEU A 145 10.81 -2.54 -3.03
CA LEU A 145 9.97 -3.71 -3.20
C LEU A 145 10.59 -4.64 -4.26
N PRO A 146 10.48 -5.97 -4.11
CA PRO A 146 10.75 -6.87 -5.21
C PRO A 146 9.68 -6.62 -6.29
N ILE A 147 10.12 -6.15 -7.45
CA ILE A 147 9.22 -5.85 -8.57
C ILE A 147 9.05 -7.14 -9.36
N VAL A 148 7.84 -7.69 -9.38
CA VAL A 148 7.50 -8.81 -10.25
C VAL A 148 7.48 -8.29 -11.68
N LYS A 149 8.43 -8.72 -12.51
CA LYS A 149 8.47 -8.37 -13.94
C LYS A 149 7.75 -9.45 -14.71
N GLU A 150 6.66 -9.08 -15.38
CA GLU A 150 6.03 -10.01 -16.33
C GLU A 150 6.63 -9.80 -17.72
N LYS A 151 7.24 -10.85 -18.28
CA LYS A 151 7.74 -10.86 -19.65
C LYS A 151 7.29 -12.16 -20.32
N ASP A 152 6.65 -12.07 -21.48
CA ASP A 152 6.19 -13.22 -22.26
C ASP A 152 5.30 -14.22 -21.47
N GLY A 153 4.41 -13.70 -20.61
CA GLY A 153 3.51 -14.51 -19.77
C GLY A 153 4.20 -15.23 -18.59
N LYS A 154 5.46 -14.91 -18.31
CA LYS A 154 6.21 -15.42 -17.15
C LYS A 154 6.51 -14.29 -16.18
N GLN A 155 6.16 -14.50 -14.91
CA GLN A 155 6.52 -13.61 -13.80
C GLN A 155 7.94 -13.92 -13.34
N PHE A 156 8.85 -12.98 -13.58
CA PHE A 156 10.22 -12.94 -13.09
C PHE A 156 10.28 -12.09 -11.83
N ASP A 157 11.26 -12.33 -10.96
CA ASP A 157 11.48 -11.56 -9.72
C ASP A 157 10.30 -11.58 -8.71
N ALA A 158 9.32 -12.48 -8.91
CA ALA A 158 8.35 -12.80 -7.87
C ALA A 158 9.08 -13.34 -6.64
N LEU A 159 8.72 -12.84 -5.46
CA LEU A 159 9.18 -13.38 -4.19
C LEU A 159 8.63 -14.80 -4.05
N THR A 160 9.34 -15.76 -4.61
CA THR A 160 8.91 -17.16 -4.78
C THR A 160 9.54 -18.07 -3.74
N ASP A 161 10.76 -17.75 -3.28
CA ASP A 161 11.49 -18.49 -2.24
C ASP A 161 10.64 -18.59 -0.95
N PRO A 162 10.20 -19.81 -0.56
CA PRO A 162 9.38 -20.01 0.61
C PRO A 162 10.00 -19.51 1.92
N GLU A 163 11.32 -19.67 2.10
CA GLU A 163 12.01 -19.26 3.32
C GLU A 163 12.00 -17.73 3.45
N VAL A 164 12.33 -17.03 2.36
CA VAL A 164 12.31 -15.56 2.34
C VAL A 164 10.91 -15.04 2.56
N ARG A 165 9.87 -15.63 1.94
CA ARG A 165 8.47 -15.24 2.15
C ARG A 165 8.03 -15.43 3.60
N TYR A 166 8.48 -16.50 4.25
CA TYR A 166 8.15 -16.76 5.65
C TYR A 166 8.85 -15.79 6.60
N ARG A 167 10.12 -15.46 6.35
CA ARG A 167 10.87 -14.49 7.15
C ARG A 167 10.44 -13.04 6.90
N GLN A 168 10.08 -12.70 5.67
CA GLN A 168 9.69 -11.36 5.23
C GLN A 168 8.21 -11.31 4.86
N ARG A 169 7.34 -11.78 5.77
CA ARG A 169 5.90 -11.86 5.51
C ARG A 169 5.29 -10.51 5.11
N TYR A 170 5.80 -9.41 5.65
CA TYR A 170 5.34 -8.06 5.29
C TYR A 170 5.57 -7.73 3.81
N VAL A 171 6.63 -8.25 3.17
CA VAL A 171 6.85 -8.10 1.73
C VAL A 171 5.91 -9.03 0.96
N ASP A 172 5.82 -10.29 1.40
CA ASP A 172 4.98 -11.31 0.77
C ASP A 172 3.50 -10.87 0.71
N LEU A 173 2.96 -10.29 1.78
CA LEU A 173 1.59 -9.78 1.82
C LEU A 173 1.33 -8.63 0.82
N VAL A 174 2.35 -7.85 0.46
CA VAL A 174 2.25 -6.74 -0.47
C VAL A 174 2.31 -7.23 -1.92
N VAL A 175 3.27 -8.13 -2.22
CA VAL A 175 3.54 -8.57 -3.60
C VAL A 175 2.69 -9.76 -4.03
N ASN A 176 2.16 -10.53 -3.10
CA ASN A 176 1.34 -11.71 -3.37
C ASN A 176 -0.08 -11.56 -2.76
N PRO A 177 -1.04 -10.92 -3.46
CA PRO A 177 -2.40 -10.68 -2.95
C PRO A 177 -3.13 -11.93 -2.45
N HIS A 178 -2.95 -13.08 -3.12
CA HIS A 178 -3.54 -14.35 -2.69
C HIS A 178 -3.10 -14.78 -1.27
N VAL A 179 -1.88 -14.46 -0.85
CA VAL A 179 -1.40 -14.77 0.52
C VAL A 179 -2.20 -13.97 1.54
N ARG A 180 -2.48 -12.70 1.24
CA ARG A 180 -3.31 -11.85 2.10
C ARG A 180 -4.70 -12.46 2.29
N GLU A 181 -5.31 -13.00 1.23
CA GLU A 181 -6.59 -13.69 1.34
C GLU A 181 -6.52 -14.93 2.25
N VAL A 182 -5.43 -15.69 2.23
CA VAL A 182 -5.24 -16.85 3.13
C VAL A 182 -5.30 -16.40 4.59
N PHE A 183 -4.67 -15.28 4.95
CA PHE A 183 -4.72 -14.75 6.31
C PHE A 183 -6.09 -14.20 6.68
N VAL A 184 -6.78 -13.52 5.75
CA VAL A 184 -8.17 -13.07 5.96
C VAL A 184 -9.09 -14.27 6.19
N LYS A 185 -8.97 -15.33 5.37
CA LYS A 185 -9.74 -16.57 5.52
C LYS A 185 -9.44 -17.25 6.86
N ARG A 186 -8.18 -17.33 7.28
CA ARG A 186 -7.79 -17.85 8.60
C ARG A 186 -8.45 -17.09 9.74
N ALA A 187 -8.43 -15.76 9.71
CA ALA A 187 -9.07 -14.93 10.73
C ALA A 187 -10.59 -15.18 10.78
N LYS A 188 -11.25 -15.25 9.61
CA LYS A 188 -12.68 -15.57 9.50
C LYS A 188 -13.00 -16.96 10.08
N ILE A 189 -12.22 -17.99 9.75
CA ILE A 189 -12.40 -19.35 10.30
C ILE A 189 -12.36 -19.32 11.83
N MET A 190 -11.35 -18.67 12.41
CA MET A 190 -11.22 -18.59 13.88
C MET A 190 -12.40 -17.83 14.52
N ALA A 191 -12.84 -16.73 13.92
CA ALA A 191 -13.99 -15.98 14.40
C ALA A 191 -15.30 -16.80 14.32
N THR A 192 -15.53 -17.50 13.20
CA THR A 192 -16.69 -18.37 13.01
C THR A 192 -16.69 -19.52 14.00
N MET A 193 -15.54 -20.13 14.28
CA MET A 193 -15.43 -21.19 15.30
C MET A 193 -15.81 -20.67 16.69
N ARG A 194 -15.32 -19.50 17.09
CA ARG A 194 -15.70 -18.89 18.37
C ARG A 194 -17.19 -18.62 18.47
N GLU A 195 -17.76 -18.00 17.43
CA GLU A 195 -19.19 -17.68 17.40
C GLU A 195 -20.06 -18.95 17.51
N PHE A 196 -19.64 -20.02 16.83
CA PHE A 196 -20.31 -21.31 16.94
C PHE A 196 -20.33 -21.82 18.38
N PHE A 197 -19.19 -21.84 19.08
CA PHE A 197 -19.16 -22.31 20.48
C PHE A 197 -19.91 -21.37 21.44
N ASN A 198 -19.78 -20.06 21.27
CA ASN A 198 -20.47 -19.06 22.09
C ASN A 198 -22.00 -19.19 22.00
N SER A 199 -22.54 -19.36 20.79
CA SER A 199 -23.98 -19.56 20.57
C SER A 199 -24.52 -20.86 21.18
N HIS A 200 -23.65 -21.79 21.57
CA HIS A 200 -24.00 -23.04 22.25
C HIS A 200 -23.67 -23.02 23.76
N GLY A 201 -23.35 -21.86 24.33
CA GLY A 201 -23.13 -21.70 25.77
C GLY A 201 -21.77 -22.18 26.28
N TYR A 202 -20.79 -22.41 25.40
CA TYR A 202 -19.41 -22.70 25.82
C TYR A 202 -18.75 -21.42 26.33
N ILE A 203 -17.76 -21.59 27.23
CA ILE A 203 -16.96 -20.50 27.79
C ILE A 203 -15.50 -20.69 27.33
N GLU A 204 -14.96 -19.73 26.57
CA GLU A 204 -13.54 -19.71 26.18
C GLU A 204 -12.68 -19.37 27.41
N VAL A 205 -11.66 -20.20 27.69
CA VAL A 205 -10.71 -20.00 28.80
C VAL A 205 -9.28 -20.16 28.30
N GLU A 206 -8.34 -19.41 28.87
CA GLU A 206 -6.91 -19.57 28.61
C GLU A 206 -6.28 -20.47 29.67
N THR A 207 -5.43 -21.40 29.25
CA THR A 207 -4.69 -22.30 30.15
C THR A 207 -3.17 -22.14 29.95
N PRO A 208 -2.33 -22.45 30.97
CA PRO A 208 -0.90 -22.24 30.87
C PRO A 208 -0.25 -23.05 29.73
N ILE A 209 0.52 -22.38 28.87
CA ILE A 209 1.28 -23.02 27.77
C ILE A 209 2.53 -23.73 28.32
N LEU A 210 3.27 -23.12 29.25
CA LEU A 210 4.44 -23.71 29.88
C LEU A 210 4.02 -24.58 31.05
N GLN A 211 4.32 -25.87 30.99
CA GLN A 211 3.95 -26.85 31.99
C GLN A 211 5.14 -27.75 32.34
N PRO A 212 5.28 -28.19 33.61
CA PRO A 212 6.36 -29.08 34.02
C PRO A 212 6.20 -30.50 33.44
N ILE A 213 4.95 -30.91 33.16
CA ILE A 213 4.62 -32.23 32.61
C ILE A 213 3.67 -32.00 31.43
N PRO A 214 4.16 -32.06 30.18
CA PRO A 214 3.31 -31.95 29.00
C PRO A 214 2.44 -33.21 28.86
N GLY A 215 1.14 -33.04 28.60
CA GLY A 215 0.16 -34.12 28.44
C GLY A 215 -1.02 -33.72 27.56
N GLY A 216 -1.98 -34.63 27.37
CA GLY A 216 -3.21 -34.39 26.58
C GLY A 216 -3.14 -34.81 25.10
N ALA A 217 -1.97 -35.19 24.60
CA ALA A 217 -1.78 -35.78 23.27
C ALA A 217 -0.56 -36.71 23.24
N SER A 218 -0.49 -37.62 22.26
CA SER A 218 0.71 -38.43 22.00
C SER A 218 1.65 -37.67 21.06
N ALA A 219 2.56 -36.90 21.63
CA ALA A 219 3.53 -36.09 20.91
C ALA A 219 4.83 -35.95 21.71
N ARG A 220 5.94 -35.69 21.00
CA ARG A 220 7.19 -35.29 21.65
C ARG A 220 7.14 -33.79 21.94
N PRO A 221 7.25 -33.37 23.21
CA PRO A 221 7.30 -31.95 23.58
C PRO A 221 8.60 -31.29 23.12
#